data_AF-A0A916CGK9-F1
#
_entry.id   AF-A0A916CGK9-F1
#
_cell.length_a   1.000
_cell.length_b   1.000
_cell.length_c   1.000
_cell.angle_alpha   90.00
_cell.angle_beta   90.00
_cell.angle_gamma   90.00
#
_symmetry.space_group_name_H-M   'P 1'
#
loop_
_entity.id
_entity.type
_entity.pdbx_description
1 polymer ?
#
loop_
_entity_poly.entity_id
_entity_poly.type
_entity_poly.pdbx_seq_one_letter_code
_entity_poly.pdbx_strand_id
1 'polypeptide(L)'
;MIFTSCVFRPEDIPIALFLLKRFATFIVTLLAASAVIFAVLDVLPGNVAEVMLGESATPESLQALNARLGLDRPALVRYSDWMAGLARGDMGMSVAYDTPVT
;
A
#
# COMPACT_ATOMS: atom_id res chain seq x y z
N MET A 1 2.94 38.22 30.83
CA MET A 1 3.62 37.01 31.33
C MET A 1 2.80 35.82 30.84
N ILE A 2 3.19 34.94 29.92
CA ILE A 2 4.48 34.50 29.38
C ILE A 2 4.18 33.97 27.97
N PHE A 3 4.62 34.66 26.91
CA PHE A 3 4.69 34.08 25.55
C PHE A 3 6.16 33.71 25.33
N THR A 4 6.54 32.51 25.78
CA THR A 4 7.87 31.97 25.50
C THR A 4 7.87 31.50 24.06
N SER A 5 8.49 32.31 23.21
CA SER A 5 8.87 31.99 21.85
C SER A 5 9.47 30.57 21.76
N CYS A 6 8.93 29.74 20.86
CA CYS A 6 9.65 28.59 20.34
C CYS A 6 10.86 29.10 19.55
N VAL A 7 11.93 29.47 20.27
CA VAL A 7 13.25 29.70 19.68
C VAL A 7 13.80 28.33 19.34
N PHE A 8 13.65 27.93 18.07
CA PHE A 8 14.31 26.77 17.48
C PHE A 8 15.82 26.97 17.65
N ARG A 9 16.49 26.19 18.50
CA ARG A 9 17.90 26.40 18.80
C ARG A 9 18.74 25.69 17.72
N PRO A 10 19.83 26.26 17.22
CA PRO A 10 20.63 25.64 16.16
C PRO A 10 21.18 24.24 16.50
N GLU A 11 21.29 23.90 17.79
CA GLU A 11 21.61 22.53 18.26
C GLU A 11 20.50 21.49 18.07
N ASP A 12 19.26 21.89 17.77
CA ASP A 12 18.13 20.99 17.52
C ASP A 12 18.08 20.53 16.05
N ILE A 13 18.67 21.31 15.14
CA ILE A 13 18.80 21.01 13.70
C ILE A 13 19.49 19.65 13.46
N PRO A 14 20.62 19.29 14.10
CA PRO A 14 21.23 17.98 13.91
C PRO A 14 20.35 16.82 14.41
N ILE A 15 19.57 17.03 15.49
CA ILE A 15 18.66 16.01 16.02
C ILE A 15 17.45 15.84 15.09
N ALA A 16 16.83 16.94 14.65
CA ALA A 16 15.72 16.92 13.71
C ALA A 16 16.12 16.30 12.35
N LEU A 17 17.31 16.63 11.85
CA LEU A 17 17.87 16.05 10.62
C LEU A 17 18.17 14.55 10.80
N PHE A 18 18.68 14.14 11.97
CA PHE A 18 18.90 12.73 12.31
C PHE A 18 17.58 11.96 12.37
N LEU A 19 16.56 12.50 13.05
CA LEU A 19 15.23 11.91 13.13
C LEU A 19 14.57 11.82 11.75
N LEU A 20 14.69 12.85 10.91
CA LEU A 20 14.17 12.84 9.55
C LEU A 20 14.88 11.80 8.67
N LYS A 21 16.21 11.69 8.74
CA LYS A 21 16.96 10.62 8.06
C LYS A 21 16.51 9.25 8.53
N ARG A 22 16.39 9.05 9.85
CA ARG A 22 15.94 7.79 10.45
C ARG A 22 14.54 7.41 9.96
N PHE A 23 13.62 8.37 9.94
CA PHE A 23 12.25 8.18 9.46
C PHE A 23 12.21 7.88 7.96
N ALA A 24 12.99 8.59 7.14
CA ALA A 24 13.11 8.32 5.72
C ALA A 24 13.65 6.90 5.44
N THR A 25 14.70 6.47 6.15
CA THR A 25 15.22 5.09 6.03
C THR A 25 14.19 4.05 6.45
N PHE A 26 13.40 4.33 7.49
CA PHE A 26 12.30 3.45 7.91
C PHE A 26 11.24 3.32 6.82
N ILE A 27 10.76 4.44 6.27
CA ILE A 27 9.80 4.48 5.15
C ILE A 27 10.35 3.69 3.95
N VAL A 28 11.59 3.94 3.54
CA VAL A 28 12.22 3.25 2.39
C VAL A 28 12.30 1.74 2.64
N THR A 29 12.64 1.33 3.86
CA THR A 29 12.68 -0.10 4.23
C THR A 29 11.30 -0.74 4.11
N LEU A 30 10.24 -0.05 4.59
CA LEU A 30 8.86 -0.54 4.46
C LEU A 30 8.41 -0.62 3.00
N LEU A 31 8.76 0.37 2.18
CA LEU A 31 8.47 0.37 0.75
C LEU A 31 9.19 -0.79 0.03
N ALA A 32 10.45 -1.03 0.37
CA ALA A 32 11.20 -2.14 -0.20
C ALA A 32 10.61 -3.49 0.23
N ALA A 33 10.30 -3.67 1.51
CA ALA A 33 9.70 -4.89 2.03
C ALA A 33 8.32 -5.17 1.40
N SER A 34 7.46 -4.16 1.31
CA SER A 34 6.13 -4.29 0.68
C SER A 34 6.22 -4.58 -0.82
N ALA A 35 7.13 -3.92 -1.55
CA ALA A 35 7.38 -4.22 -2.96
C ALA A 35 7.86 -5.67 -3.17
N VAL A 36 8.73 -6.18 -2.29
CA VAL A 36 9.18 -7.59 -2.33
C VAL A 36 8.01 -8.54 -2.11
N ILE A 37 7.15 -8.29 -1.11
CA ILE A 37 5.94 -9.09 -0.88
C ILE A 37 5.05 -9.09 -2.12
N PHE A 38 4.80 -7.91 -2.70
CA PHE A 38 3.98 -7.78 -3.89
C PHE A 38 4.55 -8.54 -5.09
N ALA A 39 5.87 -8.47 -5.30
CA ALA A 39 6.57 -9.20 -6.36
C ALA A 39 6.49 -10.72 -6.16
N VAL A 40 6.65 -11.20 -4.92
CA VAL A 40 6.51 -12.64 -4.61
C VAL A 40 5.08 -13.12 -4.87
N LEU A 41 4.07 -12.33 -4.51
CA LEU A 41 2.67 -12.66 -4.77
C LEU A 41 2.32 -12.65 -6.26
N ASP A 42 2.91 -11.75 -7.04
CA ASP A 42 2.69 -11.66 -8.49
C ASP A 42 3.38 -12.79 -9.27
N VAL A 43 4.52 -13.29 -8.77
CA VAL A 43 5.23 -14.44 -9.34
C VAL A 43 4.58 -15.77 -8.96
N LEU A 44 3.79 -15.81 -7.88
CA LEU A 44 3.11 -17.02 -7.43
C LEU A 44 2.13 -17.49 -8.53
N PRO A 45 2.23 -18.74 -9.01
CA PRO A 45 1.29 -19.28 -9.97
C PRO A 45 -0.06 -19.53 -9.26
N GLY A 46 -0.96 -18.56 -9.38
CA GLY A 46 -2.31 -18.65 -8.84
C GLY A 46 -3.05 -17.33 -9.01
N ASN A 47 -4.13 -17.33 -9.80
CA ASN A 47 -4.97 -16.15 -9.95
C ASN A 47 -5.89 -16.02 -8.73
N VAL A 48 -5.90 -14.84 -8.09
CA VAL A 48 -6.82 -14.54 -6.98
C VAL A 48 -8.28 -14.80 -7.36
N ALA A 49 -8.68 -14.49 -8.61
CA ALA A 49 -10.02 -14.76 -9.09
C ALA A 49 -10.34 -16.27 -9.16
N GLU A 50 -9.36 -17.11 -9.50
CA GLU A 50 -9.52 -18.58 -9.51
C GLU A 50 -9.68 -19.12 -8.09
N VAL A 51 -8.89 -18.61 -7.15
CA VAL A 51 -9.00 -18.98 -5.74
C VAL A 51 -10.35 -18.54 -5.15
N MET A 52 -10.85 -17.36 -5.52
CA MET A 52 -12.12 -16.84 -5.03
C MET A 52 -13.34 -17.55 -5.64
N LEU A 53 -13.29 -17.93 -6.92
CA LEU A 53 -14.40 -18.63 -7.58
C LEU A 53 -14.40 -20.14 -7.34
N GLY A 54 -13.25 -20.72 -6.98
CA GLY A 54 -13.09 -22.14 -6.70
C GLY A 54 -13.55 -23.00 -7.88
N GLU A 55 -14.32 -24.06 -7.60
CA GLU A 55 -14.84 -24.97 -8.62
C GLU A 55 -15.85 -24.32 -9.59
N SER A 56 -16.34 -23.12 -9.29
CA SER A 56 -17.28 -22.37 -10.14
C SER A 56 -16.58 -21.38 -11.10
N ALA A 57 -15.25 -21.48 -11.23
CA ALA A 57 -14.45 -20.63 -12.11
C ALA A 57 -14.71 -20.97 -13.60
N THR A 58 -15.72 -20.34 -14.19
CA THR A 58 -15.89 -20.34 -15.65
C THR A 58 -15.01 -19.25 -16.27
N PRO A 59 -14.61 -19.38 -17.55
CA PRO A 59 -13.81 -18.36 -18.23
C PRO A 59 -14.47 -16.97 -18.18
N GLU A 60 -15.81 -16.90 -18.28
CA GLU A 60 -16.54 -15.64 -18.21
C GLU A 60 -16.55 -15.05 -16.80
N SER A 61 -16.81 -15.86 -15.76
CA SER A 61 -16.83 -15.38 -14.38
C SER A 61 -15.43 -14.96 -13.91
N LEU A 62 -14.39 -15.65 -14.37
CA LEU A 62 -12.99 -15.26 -14.16
C LEU A 62 -12.66 -13.91 -14.77
N GLN A 63 -13.00 -13.67 -16.03
CA GLN A 63 -12.76 -12.36 -16.67
C GLN A 63 -13.53 -11.24 -15.96
N ALA A 64 -14.80 -11.47 -15.65
CA ALA A 64 -15.61 -10.48 -14.95
C ALA A 64 -15.04 -10.14 -13.56
N LEU A 65 -14.58 -11.14 -12.82
CA LEU A 65 -14.00 -10.94 -11.49
C LEU A 65 -12.61 -10.30 -11.58
N ASN A 66 -11.77 -10.70 -12.55
CA ASN A 66 -10.47 -10.07 -12.78
C ASN A 66 -10.62 -8.58 -13.08
N ALA A 67 -11.55 -8.21 -13.96
CA ALA A 67 -11.83 -6.81 -14.29
C ALA A 67 -12.39 -6.05 -13.08
N ARG A 68 -13.29 -6.66 -12.31
CA ARG A 68 -13.85 -6.04 -11.09
C ARG A 68 -12.79 -5.80 -10.02
N LEU A 69 -11.85 -6.72 -9.86
CA LEU A 69 -10.76 -6.63 -8.89
C LEU A 69 -9.54 -5.84 -9.43
N GLY A 70 -9.55 -5.45 -10.70
CA GLY A 70 -8.42 -4.80 -11.37
C GLY A 70 -7.18 -5.70 -11.49
N LEU A 71 -7.36 -7.03 -11.46
CA LEU A 71 -6.28 -8.01 -11.58
C LEU A 71 -5.66 -8.04 -12.98
N ASP A 72 -6.36 -7.50 -13.97
CA ASP A 72 -5.92 -7.27 -15.34
C ASP A 72 -4.91 -6.11 -15.49
N ARG A 73 -4.79 -5.24 -14.47
CA ARG A 73 -3.85 -4.12 -14.48
C ARG A 73 -2.43 -4.57 -14.10
N PRO A 74 -1.38 -3.92 -14.65
CA PRO A 74 0.01 -4.23 -14.28
C PRO A 74 0.25 -4.11 -12.78
N ALA A 75 1.03 -5.02 -12.20
CA ALA A 75 1.30 -5.07 -10.76
C ALA A 75 1.82 -3.73 -10.20
N LEU A 76 2.69 -3.04 -10.95
CA LEU A 76 3.19 -1.71 -10.58
C LEU A 76 2.07 -0.67 -10.43
N VAL A 77 1.06 -0.72 -11.30
CA VAL A 77 -0.08 0.20 -11.24
C VAL A 77 -0.92 -0.11 -10.01
N ARG A 78 -1.26 -1.38 -9.76
CA ARG A 78 -2.01 -1.82 -8.57
C ARG A 78 -1.29 -1.42 -7.27
N TYR A 79 0.01 -1.64 -7.20
CA TYR A 79 0.84 -1.26 -6.06
C TYR A 79 0.87 0.26 -5.86
N SER A 80 1.03 1.03 -6.93
CA SER A 80 1.05 2.50 -6.85
C SER A 80 -0.28 3.09 -6.39
N ASP A 81 -1.41 2.54 -6.86
CA ASP A 81 -2.75 2.96 -6.46
C ASP A 81 -2.99 2.64 -4.96
N TRP A 82 -2.60 1.44 -4.52
CA TRP A 82 -2.67 1.04 -3.11
C TRP A 82 -1.80 1.92 -2.21
N MET A 83 -0.57 2.19 -2.62
CA MET A 83 0.34 3.10 -1.90
C MET A 83 -0.22 4.53 -1.80
N ALA A 84 -0.85 5.02 -2.87
CA ALA A 84 -1.47 6.34 -2.89
C ALA A 84 -2.70 6.42 -1.98
N GLY A 85 -3.50 5.36 -1.92
CA GLY A 85 -4.58 5.22 -0.94
C GLY A 85 -4.04 5.26 0.49
N LEU A 86 -3.05 4.42 0.79
CA LEU A 86 -2.42 4.36 2.11
C LEU A 86 -1.87 5.72 2.55
N ALA A 87 -1.22 6.46 1.65
CA ALA A 87 -0.71 7.80 1.93
C ALA A 87 -1.83 8.84 2.20
N ARG A 88 -3.04 8.61 1.69
CA ARG A 88 -4.24 9.43 1.94
C ARG A 88 -5.06 8.95 3.14
N GLY A 89 -4.66 7.85 3.78
CA GLY A 89 -5.42 7.20 4.85
C GLY A 89 -6.61 6.37 4.36
N ASP A 90 -6.65 6.03 3.08
CA ASP A 90 -7.68 5.18 2.46
C ASP A 90 -7.07 3.81 2.16
N MET A 91 -7.43 2.79 2.94
CA MET A 91 -6.90 1.43 2.75
C MET A 91 -7.63 0.67 1.63
N GLY A 92 -8.60 1.29 0.95
CA GLY A 92 -9.38 0.73 -0.14
C GLY A 92 -10.64 0.00 0.31
N MET A 93 -11.29 -0.67 -0.65
CA MET A 93 -12.52 -1.44 -0.42
C MET A 93 -12.19 -2.88 -0.01
N SER A 94 -12.87 -3.40 1.00
CA SER A 94 -12.79 -4.80 1.39
C SER A 94 -13.45 -5.66 0.31
N VAL A 95 -12.66 -6.46 -0.41
CA VAL A 95 -13.16 -7.38 -1.43
C VAL A 95 -14.16 -8.41 -0.85
N ALA A 96 -14.09 -8.69 0.45
CA ALA A 96 -14.98 -9.63 1.13
C ALA A 96 -16.35 -9.03 1.51
N TYR A 97 -16.41 -7.72 1.78
CA TYR A 97 -17.60 -7.08 2.34
C TYR A 97 -18.12 -5.89 1.53
N ASP A 98 -17.42 -5.50 0.46
CA ASP A 98 -17.70 -4.31 -0.36
C ASP A 98 -17.86 -3.03 0.48
N THR A 99 -17.16 -2.97 1.62
CA THR A 99 -17.14 -1.84 2.55
C THR A 99 -15.75 -1.19 2.58
N PRO A 100 -15.65 0.13 2.78
CA PRO A 100 -14.38 0.80 2.95
C PRO A 100 -13.62 0.24 4.17
N VAL A 101 -12.33 0.00 4.01
CA VAL A 101 -11.43 -0.31 5.12
C VAL A 101 -10.89 1.03 5.64
N THR A 102 -11.48 1.52 6.74
CA THR A 102 -11.04 2.73 7.47
C THR A 102 -10.07 2.40 8.58
#